data_AF-A3JAK6-F1
#
_entry.id   AF-A3JAK6-F1
#
_cell.length_a   1.000
_cell.length_b   1.000
_cell.length_c   1.000
_cell.angle_alpha   90.00
_cell.angle_beta   90.00
_cell.angle_gamma   90.00
#
_symmetry.space_group_name_H-M   'P 1'
#
loop_
_entity.id
_entity.type
_entity.pdbx_description
1 polymer ?
#
loop_
_entity_poly.entity_id
_entity_poly.type
_entity_poly.pdbx_seq_one_letter_code
_entity_poly.pdbx_strand_id
1 'polypeptide(L)' 'MINPEWRANEAYTAVEVDDIANTDYEAQRVNLIHTVAQGLEVGVEWRKYNLAFGPLLPKGQQVEIMAKYAF' A
#
# COMPACT_ATOMS: atom_id res chain seq x y z
N MET A 1 15.08 5.03 -20.59
CA MET A 1 14.30 6.06 -19.87
C MET A 1 12.98 5.41 -19.47
N ILE A 2 12.62 5.41 -18.19
CA ILE A 2 11.35 4.84 -17.72
C ILE A 2 10.21 5.80 -18.11
N ASN A 3 9.06 5.28 -18.54
CA ASN A 3 7.89 6.10 -18.93
C ASN A 3 7.41 6.94 -17.71
N PRO A 4 7.39 8.28 -17.80
CA PRO A 4 7.02 9.16 -16.68
C PRO A 4 5.54 9.06 -16.27
N GLU A 5 4.69 8.46 -17.10
CA GLU A 5 3.28 8.22 -16.79
C GLU A 5 3.08 7.12 -15.76
N TRP A 6 4.12 6.35 -15.44
CA TRP A 6 4.06 5.24 -14.49
C TRP A 6 4.88 5.56 -13.24
N ARG A 7 4.26 5.39 -12.08
CA ARG A 7 4.93 5.46 -10.78
C ARG A 7 4.65 4.17 -10.03
N ALA A 8 5.72 3.49 -9.62
CA ALA A 8 5.64 2.30 -8.79
C ALA A 8 6.31 2.57 -7.45
N ASN A 9 5.75 2.01 -6.38
CA ASN A 9 6.35 2.04 -5.06
C ASN A 9 6.23 0.66 -4.40
N GLU A 10 7.28 0.27 -3.71
CA GLU A 10 7.31 -0.86 -2.80
C GLU A 10 7.73 -0.36 -1.42
N ALA A 11 7.10 -0.89 -0.37
CA ALA A 11 7.43 -0.56 1.01
C ALA A 11 7.32 -1.81 1.89
N TYR A 12 8.32 -1.95 2.77
CA TYR A 12 8.30 -2.87 3.90
C TYR A 12 8.32 -2.07 5.19
N THR A 13 7.57 -2.51 6.19
CA THR A 13 7.57 -1.91 7.53
C THR A 13 7.54 -3.02 8.56
N ALA A 14 8.44 -2.96 9.54
CA ALA A 14 8.47 -3.87 10.67
C ALA A 14 8.52 -3.07 11.98
N VAL A 15 7.78 -3.53 12.98
CA VAL A 15 7.85 -3.04 14.36
C VAL A 15 7.92 -4.27 15.25
N GLU A 16 9.05 -4.42 15.93
CA GLU A 16 9.28 -5.46 16.92
C GLU A 16 8.97 -4.91 18.31
N VAL A 17 8.31 -5.71 19.14
CA VAL A 17 7.98 -5.33 20.51
C VAL A 17 8.57 -6.37 21.45
N ASP A 18 9.37 -5.92 22.41
CA ASP A 18 9.91 -6.78 23.47
C ASP A 18 8.83 -6.99 24.55
N ASP A 19 7.85 -7.85 24.24
CA ASP A 19 6.81 -8.28 25.16
C ASP A 19 6.60 -9.81 25.15
N ILE A 20 5.82 -10.31 26.11
CA ILE A 20 5.54 -11.75 26.26
C ILE A 20 4.55 -12.22 25.17
N ALA A 21 3.84 -11.29 24.52
CA ALA A 21 2.88 -11.59 23.47
C ALA A 21 3.55 -11.53 22.10
N ASN A 22 3.04 -12.28 21.11
CA ASN A 22 3.58 -12.22 19.75
C ASN A 22 2.97 -11.02 19.00
N THR A 23 3.44 -9.81 19.30
CA THR A 23 2.88 -8.54 18.78
C THR A 23 3.71 -7.88 17.68
N ASP A 24 4.70 -8.61 17.12
CA ASP A 24 5.51 -8.13 16.01
C ASP A 24 4.67 -7.82 14.78
N TYR A 25 4.75 -6.57 14.33
CA TYR A 25 4.01 -6.07 13.18
C TYR A 25 4.90 -6.05 11.95
N GLU A 26 4.41 -6.62 10.86
CA GLU A 26 5.00 -6.58 9.53
C GLU A 26 3.94 -6.15 8.52
N ALA A 27 4.34 -5.23 7.64
CA ALA A 27 3.56 -4.78 6.52
C ALA A 27 4.37 -4.77 5.23
N GLN A 28 3.75 -5.27 4.17
CA GLN A 28 4.25 -5.16 2.80
C GLN A 28 3.22 -4.42 1.97
N ARG A 29 3.69 -3.47 1.15
CA ARG A 29 2.88 -2.68 0.24
C ARG A 29 3.57 -2.62 -1.11
N VAL A 30 2.80 -2.79 -2.17
CA VAL A 30 3.21 -2.51 -3.55
C VAL A 30 2.09 -1.72 -4.20
N ASN A 31 2.41 -0.57 -4.80
CA ASN A 31 1.46 0.18 -5.60
C ASN A 31 2.00 0.54 -6.98
N LEU A 32 1.07 0.69 -7.91
CA LEU A 32 1.30 1.13 -9.27
C LEU A 32 0.26 2.19 -9.61
N ILE A 33 0.71 3.36 -10.06
CA ILE A 33 -0.13 4.48 -10.44
C ILE A 33 0.20 4.88 -11.87
N HIS A 34 -0.84 5.09 -12.68
CA HIS A 34 -0.74 5.56 -14.05
C HIS A 34 -1.47 6.90 -14.24
N THR A 35 -0.79 7.87 -14.84
CA THR A 35 -1.41 9.12 -15.30
C THR A 35 -2.09 8.88 -16.64
N VAL A 36 -3.43 8.91 -16.66
CA VAL A 36 -4.24 8.62 -17.86
C VAL A 36 -4.44 9.88 -18.70
N ALA A 37 -4.58 11.03 -18.04
CA ALA A 37 -4.72 12.34 -18.67
C ALA A 37 -4.24 13.42 -17.69
N GLN A 38 -4.15 14.67 -18.14
CA GLN A 38 -3.80 15.79 -17.26
C GLN A 38 -4.78 15.87 -16.09
N GLY A 39 -4.24 15.70 -14.88
CA GLY A 39 -5.03 15.71 -13.63
C GLY A 39 -5.75 14.40 -13.31
N LEU A 40 -5.74 13.38 -14.18
CA LEU A 40 -6.42 12.09 -13.95
C LEU A 40 -5.40 10.95 -13.74
N GLU A 41 -5.48 10.30 -12.59
CA GLU A 41 -4.62 9.20 -12.18
C GLU A 41 -5.46 7.99 -11.77
N VAL A 42 -5.03 6.79 -12.16
CA VAL A 42 -5.59 5.52 -11.69
C VAL A 42 -4.50 4.68 -11.05
N GLY A 43 -4.84 3.86 -10.08
CA GLY A 43 -3.86 3.03 -9.43
C GLY A 43 -4.42 1.76 -8.80
N VAL A 44 -3.51 0.86 -8.50
CA VAL A 44 -3.75 -0.34 -7.71
C VAL A 44 -2.73 -0.39 -6.59
N GLU A 45 -3.18 -0.76 -5.40
CA GLU A 45 -2.30 -1.07 -4.27
C GLU A 45 -2.63 -2.48 -3.78
N TRP A 46 -1.60 -3.32 -3.66
CA TRP A 46 -1.66 -4.55 -2.89
C TRP A 46 -0.94 -4.32 -1.56
N ARG A 47 -1.56 -4.77 -0.48
CA ARG A 47 -1.01 -4.69 0.87
C ARG A 47 -1.24 -5.97 1.66
N LYS A 48 -0.29 -6.31 2.51
CA LYS A 48 -0.35 -7.45 3.42
C LYS A 48 0.07 -7.02 4.81
N TYR A 49 -0.73 -7.41 5.80
CA TYR A 49 -0.47 -7.19 7.22
C TYR A 49 -0.48 -8.52 7.98
N ASN A 50 0.54 -8.77 8.81
CA ASN A 50 0.61 -9.97 9.65
C ASN A 50 -0.26 -9.85 10.93
N LEU A 51 -0.60 -8.63 11.33
CA LEU A 51 -1.44 -8.25 12.46
C LEU A 51 -2.44 -7.17 12.04
N ALA A 52 -3.59 -7.11 12.71
CA ALA A 52 -4.60 -6.09 12.44
C ALA A 52 -4.22 -4.79 13.16
N PHE A 53 -4.31 -3.65 12.47
CA PHE A 53 -4.12 -2.32 13.04
C PHE A 53 -5.42 -1.52 12.97
N GLY A 54 -6.36 -1.86 13.84
CA GLY A 54 -7.71 -1.30 13.84
C GLY A 54 -8.61 -1.86 12.72
N PRO A 55 -9.87 -1.38 12.63
CA PRO A 55 -10.88 -1.95 11.74
C PRO A 55 -10.62 -1.72 10.24
N LEU A 56 -9.82 -0.70 9.90
CA LEU A 56 -9.50 -0.35 8.51
C LEU A 56 -8.27 -1.09 7.96
N LEU A 57 -7.47 -1.70 8.83
CA LEU A 57 -6.27 -2.45 8.45
C LEU A 57 -6.34 -3.86 9.04
N PRO A 58 -7.31 -4.70 8.61
CA PRO A 58 -7.38 -6.08 9.07
C PRO A 58 -6.15 -6.87 8.63
N LYS A 59 -5.76 -7.84 9.46
CA LYS A 59 -4.77 -8.86 9.14
C LYS A 59 -5.15 -9.57 7.83
N GLY A 60 -4.15 -9.87 7.02
CA GLY A 60 -4.31 -10.61 5.77
C GLY A 60 -3.83 -9.80 4.57
N GLN A 61 -4.35 -10.14 3.39
CA GLN A 61 -4.05 -9.46 2.14
C GLN A 61 -5.24 -8.63 1.69
N GLN A 62 -4.96 -7.47 1.08
CA GLN A 62 -5.96 -6.58 0.53
C GLN A 62 -5.47 -6.02 -0.80
N VAL A 63 -6.43 -5.74 -1.69
CA VAL A 63 -6.21 -5.00 -2.93
C VAL A 63 -7.13 -3.80 -2.92
N GLU A 64 -6.58 -2.63 -3.22
CA GLU A 64 -7.31 -1.39 -3.39
C GLU A 64 -7.15 -0.90 -4.83
N ILE A 65 -8.25 -0.46 -5.43
CA ILE A 65 -8.27 0.17 -6.75
C ILE A 65 -8.66 1.63 -6.53
N MET A 66 -7.89 2.55 -7.10
CA MET A 66 -8.02 3.98 -6.87
C MET A 66 -8.16 4.74 -8.19
N ALA A 67 -8.90 5.84 -8.15
CA ALA A 67 -8.91 6.85 -9.19
C ALA A 67 -8.92 8.23 -8.52
N LYS A 68 -8.14 9.17 -9.06
CA LYS A 68 -8.01 10.53 -8.55
C LYS A 68 -8.09 11.51 -9.71
N TYR A 69 -8.91 12.54 -9.56
CA TYR A 69 -8.94 13.69 -10.44
C TYR A 69 -8.56 14.96 -9.65
N ALA A 70 -7.65 15.77 -10.19
CA ALA A 70 -7.21 17.04 -9.63
C ALA A 70 -7.44 18.17 -10.64
N PHE A 71 -8.05 19.27 -10.17
CA PHE A 71 -8.40 20.47 -10.95
C PHE A 71 -7.44 21.63 -10.68
#